data_AF-A0AAD1G1Z1-F1
#
_entry.id   AF-A0AAD1G1Z1-F1
#
_cell.length_a   1.000
_cell.length_b   1.000
_cell.length_c   1.000
_cell.angle_alpha   90.00
_cell.angle_beta   90.00
_cell.angle_gamma   90.00
#
_symmetry.space_group_name_H-M   'P 1'
#
loop_
_entity.id
_entity.type
_entity.pdbx_description
1 polymer ?
#
loop_
_entity_poly.entity_id
_entity_poly.type
_entity_poly.pdbx_seq_one_letter_code
_entity_poly.pdbx_strand_id
1 'polypeptide(L)'
;MPFTREQMIYKAVVALDEAIGEYTGEKPRPTFALRFCLAYLFSQSDGNRLPYDEFWKYLSYEGHSGYDVDAARYVQGTRLRGCRNAIMRSVGMGETPEVFEAVARGHRRKREAALAPDGQFRP
;
A
#
# COMPACT_ATOMS: atom_id res chain seq x y z
N MET A 1 10.89 -22.18 9.60
CA MET A 1 9.76 -21.60 10.35
C MET A 1 8.74 -21.10 9.33
N PRO A 2 7.55 -21.71 9.21
CA PRO A 2 6.48 -21.19 8.35
C PRO A 2 5.96 -19.86 8.92
N PHE A 3 5.56 -18.92 8.05
CA PHE A 3 4.89 -17.70 8.48
C PHE A 3 3.47 -18.03 8.97
N THR A 4 3.02 -17.36 10.02
CA THR A 4 1.61 -17.46 10.45
C THR A 4 0.70 -16.73 9.46
N ARG A 5 -0.60 -17.02 9.51
CA ARG A 5 -1.61 -16.34 8.69
C ARG A 5 -1.53 -14.82 8.88
N GLU A 6 -1.45 -14.37 10.13
CA GLU A 6 -1.41 -12.96 10.51
C GLU A 6 -0.17 -12.28 9.94
N GLN A 7 0.98 -12.96 9.98
CA GLN A 7 2.23 -12.44 9.39
C GLN A 7 2.13 -12.30 7.87
N MET A 8 1.48 -13.23 7.18
CA MET A 8 1.29 -13.18 5.73
C MET A 8 0.31 -12.07 5.33
N ILE A 9 -0.81 -11.92 6.03
CA ILE A 9 -1.77 -10.83 5.81
C ILE A 9 -1.10 -9.48 6.06
N TYR A 10 -0.35 -9.33 7.17
CA TYR A 10 0.39 -8.11 7.47
C TYR A 10 1.37 -7.74 6.35
N LYS A 11 2.18 -8.69 5.89
CA LYS A 11 3.14 -8.46 4.78
C LYS A 11 2.43 -8.06 3.48
N ALA A 12 1.30 -8.69 3.16
CA ALA A 12 0.52 -8.34 1.97
C ALA A 12 -0.08 -6.93 2.07
N VAL A 13 -0.58 -6.53 3.25
CA VAL A 13 -1.07 -5.16 3.48
C VAL A 13 0.05 -4.13 3.37
N VAL A 14 1.24 -4.42 3.92
CA VAL A 14 2.43 -3.55 3.77
C VAL A 14 2.78 -3.37 2.29
N ALA A 15 2.71 -4.42 1.48
CA ALA A 15 2.95 -4.32 0.04
C ALA A 15 1.94 -3.40 -0.66
N LEU A 16 0.66 -3.42 -0.26
CA LEU A 16 -0.33 -2.46 -0.77
C LEU A 16 0.01 -1.03 -0.36
N ASP A 17 0.47 -0.81 0.88
CA ASP A 17 0.82 0.52 1.37
C ASP A 17 2.03 1.11 0.62
N GLU A 18 3.07 0.31 0.41
CA GLU A 18 4.23 0.72 -0.39
C GLU A 18 3.83 1.11 -1.81
N ALA A 19 2.85 0.41 -2.40
CA ALA A 19 2.35 0.72 -3.74
C ALA A 19 1.61 2.05 -3.83
N ILE A 20 1.05 2.58 -2.74
CA ILE A 20 0.37 3.88 -2.72
C ILE A 20 1.36 5.03 -2.95
N GLY A 21 2.67 4.80 -2.75
CA GLY A 21 3.72 5.71 -3.24
C GLY A 21 3.85 7.02 -2.47
N GLU A 22 3.19 7.16 -1.30
CA GLU A 22 3.21 8.38 -0.47
C GLU A 22 4.63 8.84 -0.06
N TYR A 23 5.59 7.92 -0.13
CA TYR A 23 6.96 8.14 0.33
C TYR A 23 7.97 8.37 -0.78
N THR A 24 7.63 8.04 -2.04
CA THR A 24 8.53 8.17 -3.20
C THR A 24 8.13 9.31 -4.14
N GLY A 25 6.89 9.79 -4.06
CA GLY A 25 6.34 10.76 -5.03
C GLY A 25 6.12 10.16 -6.43
N GLU A 26 6.39 8.87 -6.58
CA GLU A 26 6.16 8.15 -7.82
C GLU A 26 4.70 7.73 -7.93
N LYS A 27 4.20 7.72 -9.17
CA LYS A 27 2.86 7.21 -9.46
C LYS A 27 2.79 5.72 -9.07
N PRO A 28 1.78 5.29 -8.32
CA PRO A 28 1.50 3.88 -8.06
C PRO A 28 1.49 3.06 -9.36
N ARG A 29 2.20 1.93 -9.39
CA ARG A 29 2.27 1.06 -10.57
C ARG A 29 1.60 -0.29 -10.31
N PRO A 30 0.72 -0.76 -11.20
CA PRO A 30 0.21 -2.12 -11.12
C PRO A 30 1.34 -3.12 -11.39
N THR A 31 1.48 -4.11 -10.52
CA THR A 31 2.44 -5.21 -10.68
C THR A 31 1.76 -6.54 -10.43
N PHE A 32 2.33 -7.63 -10.98
CA PHE A 32 1.83 -8.99 -10.69
C PHE A 32 1.90 -9.34 -9.20
N ALA A 33 2.94 -8.89 -8.51
CA ALA A 33 3.07 -9.08 -7.06
C ALA A 33 1.89 -8.44 -6.31
N LEU A 34 1.50 -7.21 -6.65
CA LEU A 34 0.35 -6.55 -6.03
C LEU A 34 -0.96 -7.24 -6.37
N ARG A 35 -1.12 -7.73 -7.60
CA ARG A 35 -2.29 -8.51 -7.99
C ARG A 35 -2.40 -9.81 -7.20
N PHE A 36 -1.28 -10.48 -6.96
CA PHE A 36 -1.20 -11.64 -6.08
C PHE A 36 -1.55 -11.29 -4.63
N CYS A 37 -0.99 -10.19 -4.08
CA CYS A 37 -1.33 -9.73 -2.73
C CYS A 37 -2.83 -9.46 -2.57
N LEU A 38 -3.46 -8.80 -3.54
CA LEU A 38 -4.91 -8.57 -3.54
C LEU A 38 -5.70 -9.87 -3.59
N ALA A 39 -5.35 -10.80 -4.47
CA ALA A 39 -6.02 -12.10 -4.57
C ALA A 39 -5.86 -12.93 -3.29
N TYR A 40 -4.66 -12.92 -2.70
CA TYR A 40 -4.40 -13.56 -1.41
C TYR A 40 -5.26 -12.94 -0.32
N LEU A 41 -5.25 -11.62 -0.16
CA LEU A 41 -6.05 -10.93 0.86
C LEU A 41 -7.56 -11.18 0.67
N PHE A 42 -8.04 -11.24 -0.57
CA PHE A 42 -9.43 -11.61 -0.86
C PHE A 42 -9.75 -13.04 -0.42
N SER A 43 -8.85 -14.00 -0.66
CA SER A 43 -9.01 -15.39 -0.17
C SER A 43 -9.10 -15.51 1.35
N GLN A 44 -8.63 -14.49 2.08
CA GLN A 44 -8.65 -14.43 3.54
C GLN A 44 -9.79 -13.57 4.11
N SER A 45 -10.67 -13.05 3.24
CA SER A 45 -11.73 -12.10 3.59
C SER A 45 -13.10 -12.76 3.75
N ASP A 46 -14.10 -11.94 4.07
CA ASP A 46 -15.52 -12.30 4.12
C ASP A 46 -16.18 -12.46 2.72
N GLY A 47 -15.42 -12.30 1.65
CA GLY A 47 -15.89 -12.46 0.27
C GLY A 47 -16.38 -11.17 -0.39
N ASN A 48 -16.31 -10.01 0.29
CA ASN A 48 -16.60 -8.73 -0.35
C ASN A 48 -15.47 -8.32 -1.30
N ARG A 49 -15.72 -8.44 -2.60
CA ARG A 49 -14.74 -8.16 -3.65
C ARG A 49 -14.54 -6.67 -3.95
N LEU A 50 -15.52 -5.83 -3.61
CA LEU A 50 -15.55 -4.41 -3.99
C LEU A 50 -14.25 -3.63 -3.65
N PRO A 51 -13.71 -3.68 -2.41
CA PRO A 51 -12.53 -2.88 -2.09
C PRO A 51 -11.27 -3.34 -2.83
N TYR A 52 -11.20 -4.61 -3.24
CA TYR A 52 -10.09 -5.18 -4.00
C TYR A 52 -10.11 -4.74 -5.46
N ASP A 53 -11.28 -4.83 -6.10
CA ASP A 53 -11.46 -4.43 -7.49
C ASP A 53 -11.28 -2.92 -7.65
N GLU A 54 -11.82 -2.11 -6.72
CA GLU A 54 -11.62 -0.66 -6.72
C GLU A 54 -10.16 -0.28 -6.45
N PHE A 55 -9.45 -0.97 -5.54
CA PHE A 55 -8.01 -0.75 -5.36
C PHE A 55 -7.25 -0.95 -6.67
N TRP A 56 -7.49 -2.09 -7.34
CA TRP A 56 -6.82 -2.40 -8.60
C TRP A 56 -7.14 -1.39 -9.71
N LYS A 57 -8.40 -0.96 -9.79
CA LYS A 57 -8.89 0.05 -10.73
C LYS A 57 -8.18 1.39 -10.52
N TYR A 58 -8.11 1.90 -9.29
CA TYR A 58 -7.40 3.15 -9.01
C TYR A 58 -5.90 3.01 -9.19
N LEU A 59 -5.31 1.86 -8.88
CA LEU A 59 -3.89 1.59 -9.13
C LEU A 59 -3.55 1.63 -10.63
N SER A 60 -4.46 1.11 -11.45
CA SER A 60 -4.32 1.07 -12.92
C SER A 60 -4.80 2.34 -13.61
N TYR A 61 -5.28 3.34 -12.87
CA TYR A 61 -5.84 4.55 -13.46
C TYR A 61 -4.73 5.42 -14.05
N GLU A 62 -4.83 5.68 -15.36
CA GLU A 62 -3.79 6.44 -16.06
C GLU A 62 -3.96 7.96 -16.01
N GLY A 63 -5.10 8.46 -15.53
CA GLY A 63 -5.44 9.88 -15.56
C GLY A 63 -5.92 10.29 -16.95
N HIS A 64 -7.01 11.06 -17.01
CA HIS A 64 -7.42 11.71 -18.25
C HIS A 64 -6.71 13.08 -18.35
N SER A 65 -6.12 13.33 -19.52
CA SER A 65 -5.44 14.58 -19.86
C SER A 65 -6.41 15.76 -19.75
N GLY A 66 -6.32 16.55 -18.68
CA GLY A 66 -7.15 17.74 -18.49
C GLY A 66 -7.21 18.29 -17.06
N TYR A 67 -6.89 17.47 -16.05
CA TYR A 67 -6.81 17.90 -14.65
C TYR A 67 -5.39 18.23 -14.22
N ASP A 68 -5.26 19.12 -13.22
CA ASP A 68 -4.04 19.31 -12.44
C ASP A 68 -3.53 17.94 -11.95
N VAL A 69 -2.30 17.62 -12.37
CA VAL A 69 -1.65 16.33 -12.11
C VAL A 69 -1.53 16.07 -10.60
N ASP A 70 -1.34 17.11 -9.80
CA ASP A 70 -1.17 16.97 -8.36
C ASP A 70 -2.51 16.72 -7.66
N ALA A 71 -3.57 17.40 -8.09
CA ALA A 71 -4.93 17.12 -7.63
C ALA A 71 -5.35 15.68 -7.97
N ALA A 72 -5.06 15.22 -9.20
CA ALA A 72 -5.34 13.86 -9.63
C ALA A 72 -4.60 12.81 -8.78
N ARG A 73 -3.30 13.04 -8.49
CA ARG A 73 -2.49 12.19 -7.62
C ARG A 73 -3.02 12.15 -6.19
N TYR A 74 -3.40 13.31 -5.64
CA TYR A 74 -3.97 13.39 -4.29
C TYR A 74 -5.27 12.59 -4.16
N VAL A 75 -6.18 12.74 -5.12
CA VAL A 75 -7.44 12.00 -5.16
C VAL A 75 -7.19 10.50 -5.31
N GLN A 76 -6.29 10.09 -6.21
CA GLN A 76 -5.92 8.69 -6.40
C GLN A 76 -5.37 8.07 -5.11
N GLY A 77 -4.42 8.74 -4.44
CA GLY A 77 -3.87 8.29 -3.16
C GLY A 77 -4.96 8.17 -2.08
N THR A 78 -5.88 9.14 -2.01
CA THR A 78 -7.00 9.12 -1.06
C THR A 78 -7.92 7.93 -1.28
N ARG A 79 -8.26 7.63 -2.55
CA ARG A 79 -9.08 6.48 -2.91
C ARG A 79 -8.38 5.16 -2.57
N LEU A 80 -7.10 5.03 -2.90
CA LEU A 80 -6.30 3.85 -2.58
C LEU A 80 -6.21 3.60 -1.07
N ARG A 81 -6.00 4.64 -0.24
CA ARG A 81 -6.04 4.55 1.22
C ARG A 81 -7.40 4.08 1.74
N GLY A 82 -8.48 4.60 1.17
CA GLY A 82 -9.85 4.17 1.48
C GLY A 82 -10.05 2.68 1.22
N CYS A 83 -9.65 2.20 0.05
CA CYS A 83 -9.68 0.79 -0.31
C CYS A 83 -8.80 -0.06 0.61
N ARG A 84 -7.56 0.36 0.90
CA ARG A 84 -6.64 -0.34 1.82
C ARG A 84 -7.27 -0.52 3.20
N ASN A 85 -7.86 0.53 3.76
CA ASN A 85 -8.52 0.47 5.07
C ASN A 85 -9.71 -0.50 5.06
N ALA A 86 -10.50 -0.52 3.98
CA ALA A 86 -11.59 -1.49 3.83
C ALA A 86 -11.06 -2.93 3.74
N ILE A 87 -9.99 -3.17 2.98
CA ILE A 87 -9.32 -4.47 2.88
C ILE A 87 -8.82 -4.92 4.26
N MET A 88 -8.12 -4.05 5.00
CA MET A 88 -7.62 -4.36 6.35
C MET A 88 -8.76 -4.79 7.29
N ARG A 89 -9.91 -4.12 7.28
CA ARG A 89 -11.07 -4.54 8.07
C ARG A 89 -11.59 -5.90 7.64
N SER A 90 -11.73 -6.14 6.33
CA SER A 90 -12.27 -7.40 5.78
C SER A 90 -11.43 -8.64 6.11
N VAL A 91 -10.13 -8.47 6.39
CA VAL A 91 -9.22 -9.57 6.78
C VAL A 91 -8.98 -9.65 8.30
N GLY A 92 -9.73 -8.89 9.09
CA GLY A 92 -9.65 -8.90 10.56
C GLY A 92 -8.49 -8.08 11.15
N MET A 93 -7.90 -7.16 10.37
CA MET A 93 -6.88 -6.21 10.83
C MET A 93 -7.45 -4.82 11.19
N GLY A 94 -8.78 -4.69 11.23
CA GLY A 94 -9.43 -3.45 11.67
C GLY A 94 -9.26 -3.25 13.18
N GLU A 95 -8.64 -2.14 13.58
CA GLU A 95 -8.54 -1.60 14.96
C GLU A 95 -7.36 -2.05 15.85
N THR A 96 -6.18 -2.29 15.29
CA THR A 96 -4.93 -2.18 16.10
C THR A 96 -4.16 -0.92 15.69
N PRO A 97 -4.16 0.15 16.53
CA PRO A 97 -3.28 1.30 16.35
C PRO A 97 -1.82 0.88 16.11
N GLU A 98 -1.40 -0.24 16.69
CA GLU A 98 -0.07 -0.81 16.52
C GLU A 98 0.24 -1.20 15.07
N VAL A 99 -0.74 -1.64 14.28
CA VAL A 99 -0.55 -2.00 12.87
C VAL A 99 -0.36 -0.75 12.02
N PHE A 100 -1.19 0.28 12.22
CA PHE A 100 -1.02 1.57 11.53
C PHE A 100 0.32 2.21 11.91
N GLU A 101 0.72 2.13 13.18
CA GLU A 101 2.00 2.64 13.67
C GLU A 101 3.19 1.80 13.20
N ALA A 102 3.06 0.47 13.08
CA ALA A 102 4.11 -0.41 12.55
C ALA A 102 4.36 -0.14 11.05
N VAL A 103 3.29 0.04 10.27
CA VAL A 103 3.36 0.47 8.87
C VAL A 103 4.04 1.85 8.79
N ALA A 104 3.54 2.84 9.52
CA ALA A 104 4.11 4.18 9.56
C ALA A 104 5.60 4.21 9.98
N ARG A 105 6.01 3.39 10.97
CA ARG A 105 7.41 3.24 11.40
C ARG A 105 8.29 2.59 10.33
N GLY A 106 7.76 1.63 9.56
CA GLY A 106 8.44 1.05 8.41
C GLY A 106 8.79 2.13 7.37
N HIS A 107 7.82 2.99 7.06
CA HIS A 107 8.03 4.08 6.10
C HIS A 107 8.93 5.20 6.62
N ARG A 108 8.88 5.54 7.91
CA ARG A 108 9.80 6.52 8.52
C ARG A 108 11.26 6.08 8.36
N ARG A 109 11.57 4.81 8.63
CA ARG A 109 12.93 4.26 8.43
C ARG A 109 13.38 4.29 6.98
N LYS A 110 12.49 3.96 6.04
CA LYS A 110 12.79 4.03 4.60
C LYS A 110 13.06 5.47 4.14
N ARG A 111 12.33 6.45 4.67
CA ARG A 111 12.58 7.88 4.45
C ARG A 111 13.91 8.34 5.03
N GLU A 112 14.20 8.01 6.28
CA GLU A 112 15.47 8.35 6.94
C GLU A 112 16.68 7.77 6.18
N ALA A 113 16.56 6.53 5.68
CA ALA A 113 17.58 5.92 4.84
C ALA A 113 17.74 6.60 3.45
N ALA A 114 16.65 7.10 2.86
CA ALA A 114 16.68 7.85 1.60
C ALA A 114 17.16 9.30 1.75
N LEU A 115 17.06 9.86 2.96
CA LEU A 115 17.48 11.23 3.33
C LEU A 115 18.88 11.29 3.95
N ALA A 116 19.60 10.18 4.01
CA ALA A 116 21.02 10.17 4.33
C ALA A 116 21.83 10.28 3.03
N PRO A 117 22.14 11.50 2.52
CA PRO A 117 23.18 11.63 1.52
C PRO A 117 24.52 11.36 2.23
N ASP A 118 25.38 10.61 1.57
CA ASP A 118 26.81 10.53 1.90
C ASP A 118 27.15 9.89 3.25
N GLY A 119 26.87 8.58 3.34
CA GLY A 119 27.80 7.67 4.01
C GLY A 119 29.12 7.69 3.25
N GLN A 120 29.99 8.62 3.64
CA GLN A 120 31.35 8.86 3.14
C GLN A 120 32.02 7.61 2.56
N PHE A 121 32.46 7.76 1.30
CA PHE A 121 33.47 6.91 0.73
C PHE A 121 34.79 7.08 1.52
N ARG A 122 35.38 5.92 1.79
CA ARG A 122 36.60 5.62 2.56
C ARG A 122 37.88 6.32 2.03
N PRO A 123 38.96 6.34 2.82
CA PRO A 123 39.84 5.17 2.96
C PRO A 123 39.65 4.36 4.26
#